data_AF-A0A937XAN8-F1
#
_entry.id   AF-A0A937XAN8-F1
#
_cell.length_a   1.000
_cell.length_b   1.000
_cell.length_c   1.000
_cell.angle_alpha   90.00
_cell.angle_beta   90.00
_cell.angle_gamma   90.00
#
_symmetry.space_group_name_H-M   'P 1'
#
loop_
_entity.id
_entity.type
_entity.pdbx_description
1 polymer ?
#
loop_
_entity_poly.entity_id
_entity_poly.type
_entity_poly.pdbx_seq_one_letter_code
_entity_poly.pdbx_strand_id
1 'polypeptide(L)' 'MLFFDPLYLLLVGPALALSIVAQVRVKSTFARFSRTATLRGMSGAEAAQAILQGHGIGHVGVRRASGFLSDHYDP' A
#
# COMPACT_ATOMS: atom_id res chain seq x y z
N MET A 1 -22.59 27.38 -1.72
CA MET A 1 -23.04 26.05 -2.20
C MET A 1 -22.07 25.62 -3.28
N LEU A 2 -21.59 24.37 -3.27
CA LEU A 2 -20.71 23.86 -4.32
C LEU A 2 -21.58 23.70 -5.58
N PHE A 3 -21.67 24.74 -6.40
CA PHE A 3 -22.45 24.71 -7.62
C PHE A 3 -21.77 23.72 -8.56
N PHE A 4 -22.50 22.70 -8.99
CA PHE A 4 -22.07 21.74 -10.00
C PHE A 4 -21.87 22.46 -11.33
N ASP A 5 -20.71 23.09 -11.52
CA ASP A 5 -20.29 23.69 -12.78
C ASP A 5 -19.85 22.58 -13.74
N PRO A 6 -20.52 22.42 -14.90
CA PRO A 6 -20.13 21.42 -15.90
C PRO A 6 -18.67 21.54 -16.35
N LEU A 7 -18.11 22.75 -16.41
CA LEU A 7 -16.71 22.97 -16.81
C LEU A 7 -15.74 22.47 -15.73
N TYR A 8 -16.07 22.68 -14.45
CA TYR A 8 -15.29 22.16 -13.33
C TYR A 8 -15.26 20.63 -13.33
N LEU A 9 -16.41 19.98 -13.55
CA LEU A 9 -16.48 18.52 -13.65
C LEU A 9 -15.72 17.98 -14.87
N LEU A 10 -15.74 18.69 -16.00
CA LEU A 10 -14.99 18.29 -17.18
C LEU A 10 -13.48 18.32 -16.93
N LEU A 11 -12.99 19.30 -16.17
CA LEU A 11 -11.57 19.45 -15.86
C LEU A 11 -11.11 18.47 -14.77
N VAL A 12 -11.87 18.35 -13.68
CA VAL A 12 -11.48 17.54 -12.51
C VAL A 12 -11.90 16.07 -12.64
N GLY A 13 -12.99 15.80 -13.35
CA GLY A 13 -13.56 14.47 -13.55
C GLY A 13 -12.58 13.43 -14.09
N PRO A 14 -11.78 13.73 -15.15
CA PRO A 14 -10.77 12.81 -15.65
C PRO A 14 -9.70 12.46 -14.60
N ALA A 15 -9.21 13.44 -13.84
CA ALA A 15 -8.21 13.21 -12.80
C ALA A 15 -8.77 12.35 -11.65
N LEU A 16 -10.02 12.60 -11.25
CA LEU A 16 -10.73 11.77 -10.27
C LEU A 16 -10.96 10.35 -10.78
N ALA A 17 -11.39 10.19 -12.03
CA ALA A 17 -11.61 8.88 -12.64
C ALA A 17 -10.31 8.06 -12.67
N LEU A 18 -9.20 8.67 -13.09
CA LEU A 18 -7.88 8.04 -13.05
C LEU A 18 -7.46 7.65 -11.63
N SER A 19 -7.69 8.53 -10.66
CA SER A 19 -7.37 8.27 -9.25
C SER A 19 -8.15 7.09 -8.68
N ILE A 20 -9.45 6.98 -9.02
CA ILE A 20 -10.30 5.85 -8.61
C ILE A 20 -9.78 4.56 -9.25
N VAL A 21 -9.51 4.57 -10.56
CA VAL A 21 -8.99 3.40 -11.28
C VAL A 21 -7.66 2.94 -10.69
N ALA A 22 -6.75 3.87 -10.38
CA ALA A 22 -5.47 3.56 -9.75
C ALA A 22 -5.67 2.92 -8.37
N GLN A 23 -6.50 3.51 -7.51
CA GLN A 23 -6.80 2.95 -6.19
C GLN A 23 -7.41 1.54 -6.26
N VAL A 24 -8.36 1.32 -7.17
CA VAL A 24 -8.98 0.00 -7.39
C VAL A 24 -7.92 -1.02 -7.84
N ARG A 25 -7.04 -0.65 -8.76
CA ARG A 25 -5.96 -1.53 -9.25
C ARG A 25 -4.97 -1.91 -8.15
N VAL A 26 -4.57 -0.96 -7.31
CA VAL A 26 -3.65 -1.23 -6.19
C VAL A 26 -4.29 -2.17 -5.18
N LYS A 27 -5.51 -1.87 -4.72
CA LYS A 27 -6.21 -2.68 -3.72
C LYS A 27 -6.50 -4.09 -4.21
N SER A 28 -6.94 -4.24 -5.46
CA SER A 28 -7.24 -5.55 -6.05
C SER A 28 -6.00 -6.41 -6.25
N THR A 29 -4.92 -5.83 -6.77
CA THR A 29 -3.62 -6.51 -6.93
C THR A 29 -3.09 -6.97 -5.59
N PHE A 30 -3.06 -6.08 -4.59
CA PHE A 30 -2.60 -6.42 -3.25
C PHE A 30 -3.42 -7.56 -2.64
N ALA A 31 -4.76 -7.47 -2.69
CA ALA A 31 -5.64 -8.50 -2.14
C ALA A 31 -5.48 -9.87 -2.82
N ARG A 32 -5.16 -9.88 -4.13
CA ARG A 32 -4.88 -11.12 -4.86
C ARG A 32 -3.60 -11.78 -4.36
N PHE A 33 -2.51 -11.03 -4.33
CA PHE A 33 -1.19 -11.58 -4.02
C PHE A 33 -0.95 -11.77 -2.51
N SER A 34 -1.67 -11.06 -1.64
CA SER A 34 -1.58 -11.26 -0.19
C SER A 34 -2.07 -12.64 0.27
N ARG A 35 -2.81 -13.37 -0.59
CA ARG A 35 -3.27 -14.75 -0.34
C ARG A 35 -2.36 -15.80 -0.96
N THR A 36 -1.36 -15.39 -1.74
CA THR A 36 -0.41 -16.31 -2.37
C THR A 36 0.78 -16.51 -1.44
N ALA A 37 1.04 -17.76 -1.05
CA ALA A 37 2.20 -18.09 -0.23
C ALA A 37 3.50 -17.83 -0.99
N THR A 38 4.54 -17.36 -0.28
CA THR A 38 5.88 -17.26 -0.83
C THR A 38 6.49 -18.66 -0.98
N LEU A 39 7.44 -18.85 -1.91
CA LEU A 39 8.11 -20.14 -2.11
C LEU A 39 8.79 -20.67 -0.83
N ARG A 40 9.20 -19.76 0.06
CA ARG A 40 9.85 -20.07 1.34
C ARG A 40 8.87 -20.17 2.50
N GLY A 41 7.57 -19.98 2.30
CA GLY A 41 6.56 -19.97 3.36
C GLY A 41 6.71 -18.85 4.38
N MET A 42 7.53 -17.84 4.08
CA MET A 42 7.83 -16.73 4.98
C MET A 42 6.68 -15.73 5.03
N SER A 43 6.37 -15.26 6.24
CA SER A 43 5.57 -14.08 6.50
C SER A 43 6.33 -12.80 6.11
N GLY A 44 5.60 -11.69 5.96
CA GLY A 44 6.23 -10.39 5.66
C GLY A 44 7.21 -9.93 6.75
N ALA A 45 6.95 -10.29 8.01
CA ALA A 45 7.83 -9.96 9.13
C ALA A 45 9.16 -10.74 9.05
N GLU A 46 9.09 -12.03 8.74
CA GLU A 46 10.29 -12.87 8.56
C GLU A 46 11.11 -12.41 7.34
N ALA A 47 10.43 -12.05 6.24
CA ALA A 47 11.11 -11.49 5.08
C ALA A 47 11.85 -10.19 5.41
N ALA A 48 11.22 -9.27 6.15
CA ALA A 48 11.86 -8.04 6.61
C ALA A 48 13.05 -8.34 7.53
N GLN A 49 12.89 -9.27 8.48
CA GLN A 49 13.96 -9.67 9.40
C GLN A 49 15.16 -10.27 8.64
N ALA A 50 14.91 -11.12 7.63
CA ALA A 50 15.95 -11.72 6.82
C ALA A 50 16.75 -10.67 6.02
N ILE A 51 16.08 -9.63 5.51
CA ILE A 51 16.75 -8.51 4.82
C ILE A 51 17.67 -7.75 5.79
N LEU A 52 17.19 -7.43 6.99
CA LEU A 52 17.98 -6.72 8.01
C LEU A 52 19.20 -7.54 8.44
N GLN A 53 19.01 -8.84 8.70
CA GLN A 53 20.10 -9.77 9.03
C GLN A 53 21.12 -9.87 7.90
N GLY A 54 20.67 -9.91 6.65
CA GLY A 54 21.55 -9.91 5.47
C GLY A 54 22.45 -8.67 5.35
N HIS A 55 22.09 -7.57 6.01
CA HIS A 55 22.87 -6.33 6.07
C HIS A 55 23.56 -6.11 7.43
N GLY A 56 23.56 -7.10 8.32
CA GLY A 56 24.15 -6.99 9.66
C GLY A 56 23.39 -6.06 10.62
N ILE A 57 22.14 -5.70 10.29
CA ILE A 57 21.30 -4.82 11.10
C ILE A 57 20.53 -5.67 12.12
N GLY A 58 21.12 -5.87 13.30
CA GLY A 58 20.50 -6.66 14.38
C GLY A 58 19.70 -5.86 15.40
N HIS A 59 19.83 -4.53 15.41
CA HIS A 59 19.27 -3.66 16.45
C HIS A 59 17.90 -3.05 16.09
N VAL A 60 17.41 -3.29 14.87
CA VAL A 60 16.11 -2.79 14.41
C VAL A 60 15.05 -3.89 14.57
N GLY A 61 14.00 -3.60 15.31
CA GLY A 61 12.88 -4.51 15.52
C GLY A 61 11.82 -4.40 14.41
N VAL A 62 11.32 -5.54 13.93
CA VAL A 62 10.20 -5.60 12.99
C VAL A 62 8.88 -5.68 13.77
N ARG A 63 7.99 -4.70 13.57
CA ARG A 63 6.66 -4.64 14.21
C ARG A 63 5.56 -4.59 13.16
N ARG A 64 4.39 -5.13 13.51
CA ARG A 64 3.18 -4.98 12.70
C ARG A 64 2.57 -3.61 12.96
N ALA A 65 2.32 -2.85 11.90
CA ALA A 65 1.59 -1.58 11.99
C ALA A 65 0.07 -1.82 12.02
N SER A 66 -0.66 -0.92 12.70
CA SER A 66 -2.11 -0.84 12.61
C SER A 66 -2.50 -0.09 11.33
N GLY A 67 -3.18 -0.77 10.40
CA GLY A 67 -3.65 -0.17 9.15
C GLY A 67 -3.57 -1.14 7.98
N PHE A 68 -4.35 -0.88 6.94
CA PHE A 68 -4.32 -1.64 5.68
C PHE A 68 -3.88 -0.73 4.55
N LEU A 69 -2.70 -1.00 3.97
CA LEU A 69 -2.07 -0.12 2.96
C LEU A 69 -1.97 1.33 3.44
N SER A 70 -1.62 1.50 4.72
CA SER A 70 -1.38 2.79 5.34
C SER A 70 0.10 2.95 5.59
N ASP A 71 0.57 4.19 5.54
CA ASP A 71 1.91 4.51 5.99
C ASP A 71 1.98 4.45 7.53
N HIS A 72 3.11 3.98 8.05
CA HIS A 72 3.43 3.95 9.47
C HIS A 72 4.72 4.73 9.70
N TYR A 73 4.60 5.93 10.26
CA TYR A 73 5.72 6.77 10.66
C TYR A 73 5.90 6.68 12.18
N ASP A 74 7.14 6.44 12.61
CA ASP A 74 7.56 6.46 14.03
C ASP A 74 8.47 7.70 14.20
N PRO A 75 7.97 8.81 14.77
CA PRO A 75 8.73 10.05 14.94
C PRO A 75 9.77 10.00 16.06
#